data_AF-T0Y1Q7-F1
#
_entry.id   AF-T0Y1Q7-F1
#
_cell.length_a   1.000
_cell.length_b   1.000
_cell.length_c   1.000
_cell.angle_alpha   90.00
_cell.angle_beta   90.00
_cell.angle_gamma   90.00
#
_symmetry.space_group_name_H-M   'P 1'
#
loop_
_entity.id
_entity.type
_entity.pdbx_description
1 polymer ?
#
loop_
_entity_poly.entity_id
_entity_poly.type
_entity_poly.pdbx_seq_one_letter_code
_entity_poly.pdbx_strand_id
1 'polypeptide(L)'
;MRARWGLHRNLNQFSPADRAQFARMMTLLSAPGAQQLLWVEMKPRLLRARQQYQARLPTMLGMLRTMADTGVQRSTRLTAAEKVQALTALGVLSAWAEKTDWLNPDKVYQALGVLTATAQKMSFRTLNEALSMPYPEAMKDVGHLWSGVKQALDVYGLSIDTILDTAQIKVLSDDGNVAVVRTTFDVLGTPVTRDSTLIRQDGRWYDRDTLLHWRAVLAEPAVAASVAKPASAAAPASAASVHRVATPAVATSAHARKP
;
A
#
# COMPACT_ATOMS: atom_id res chain seq x y z
N MET A 1 -1.68 -14.84 2.38
CA MET A 1 -2.03 -13.50 2.92
C MET A 1 -2.77 -13.57 4.25
N ARG A 2 -3.92 -14.26 4.37
CA ARG A 2 -4.67 -14.41 5.64
C ARG A 2 -3.81 -14.86 6.82
N ALA A 3 -2.97 -15.88 6.63
CA ALA A 3 -2.08 -16.42 7.67
C ALA A 3 -0.98 -15.45 8.15
N ARG A 4 -0.68 -14.38 7.39
CA ARG A 4 0.36 -13.39 7.70
C ARG A 4 -0.22 -12.01 8.06
N TRP A 5 -1.55 -11.88 8.14
CA TRP A 5 -2.24 -10.58 8.33
C TRP A 5 -1.81 -9.84 9.61
N GLY A 6 -1.50 -10.57 10.69
CA GLY A 6 -1.07 -9.98 11.96
C GLY A 6 0.41 -9.59 12.03
N LEU A 7 1.27 -10.04 11.10
CA LEU A 7 2.73 -9.95 11.24
C LEU A 7 3.30 -8.54 10.96
N HIS A 8 2.52 -7.63 10.37
CA HIS A 8 2.99 -6.30 9.94
C HIS A 8 2.23 -5.14 10.58
N ARG A 9 1.52 -5.37 11.70
CA ARG A 9 0.71 -4.35 12.37
C ARG A 9 1.45 -3.80 13.59
N ASN A 10 2.22 -2.73 13.39
CA ASN A 10 2.95 -2.06 14.47
C ASN A 10 2.30 -0.71 14.80
N LEU A 11 1.57 -0.65 15.90
CA LEU A 11 0.93 0.58 16.40
C LEU A 11 1.94 1.67 16.81
N ASN A 12 3.17 1.29 17.14
CA ASN A 12 4.21 2.23 17.59
C ASN A 12 4.74 3.11 16.45
N GLN A 13 4.37 2.81 15.20
CA GLN A 13 4.73 3.66 14.07
C GLN A 13 3.95 4.98 14.02
N PHE A 14 2.84 5.10 14.77
CA PHE A 14 2.01 6.31 14.79
C PHE A 14 2.09 7.00 16.15
N SER A 15 2.34 8.30 16.14
CA SER A 15 2.37 9.09 17.37
C SER A 15 0.97 9.14 18.02
N PRO A 16 0.87 9.41 19.33
CA PRO A 16 -0.42 9.66 19.98
C PRO A 16 -1.21 10.80 19.32
N ALA A 17 -0.50 11.84 18.82
CA ALA A 17 -1.10 12.96 18.12
C ALA A 17 -1.75 12.53 16.80
N ASP A 18 -1.09 11.69 16.01
CA ASP A 18 -1.62 11.18 14.74
C ASP A 18 -2.88 10.34 14.96
N ARG A 19 -2.84 9.47 15.98
CA ARG A 19 -3.99 8.64 16.36
C ARG A 19 -5.19 9.49 16.78
N ALA A 20 -4.96 10.53 17.57
CA ALA A 20 -6.01 11.47 17.98
C ALA A 20 -6.56 12.26 16.78
N GLN A 21 -5.69 12.72 15.87
CA GLN A 21 -6.12 13.42 14.66
C GLN A 21 -6.98 12.55 13.76
N PHE A 22 -6.58 11.30 13.55
CA PHE A 22 -7.35 10.33 12.78
C PHE A 22 -8.75 10.13 13.38
N ALA A 23 -8.83 9.90 14.69
CA ALA A 23 -10.11 9.71 15.37
C ALA A 23 -11.02 10.94 15.25
N ARG A 24 -10.47 12.15 15.40
CA ARG A 24 -11.23 13.40 15.18
C ARG A 24 -11.76 13.49 13.75
N MET A 25 -10.92 13.21 12.76
CA MET A 25 -11.30 13.30 11.36
C MET A 25 -12.36 12.26 10.99
N MET A 26 -12.21 11.01 11.46
CA MET A 26 -13.22 9.96 11.25
C MET A 26 -14.56 10.32 11.91
N THR A 27 -14.53 10.88 13.12
CA THR A 27 -15.74 11.34 13.81
C THR A 27 -16.45 12.45 13.01
N LEU A 28 -15.68 13.44 12.53
CA LEU A 28 -16.22 14.55 11.73
C LEU A 28 -16.80 14.06 10.39
N LEU A 29 -16.08 13.18 9.68
CA LEU A 29 -16.50 12.66 8.37
C LEU A 29 -17.69 11.71 8.46
N SER A 30 -17.85 10.99 9.57
CA SER A 30 -18.94 10.04 9.76
C SER A 30 -20.18 10.62 10.43
N ALA A 31 -20.13 11.88 10.88
CA ALA A 31 -21.27 12.55 11.50
C ALA A 31 -22.47 12.69 10.52
N PRO A 32 -23.71 12.66 11.03
CA PRO A 32 -24.88 13.01 10.23
C PRO A 32 -24.75 14.42 9.65
N GLY A 33 -25.02 14.59 8.35
CA GLY A 33 -24.90 15.89 7.68
C GLY A 33 -23.46 16.41 7.50
N ALA A 34 -22.44 15.58 7.76
CA ALA A 34 -21.02 15.97 7.66
C ALA A 34 -20.66 16.66 6.34
N GLN A 35 -21.20 16.19 5.21
CA GLN A 35 -20.93 16.80 3.89
C GLN A 35 -21.29 18.28 3.87
N GLN A 36 -22.49 18.64 4.34
CA GLN A 36 -22.94 20.03 4.31
C GLN A 36 -22.15 20.90 5.30
N LEU A 37 -21.89 20.38 6.51
CA LEU A 37 -21.11 21.08 7.52
C LEU A 37 -19.69 21.39 7.04
N LEU A 38 -19.00 20.39 6.50
CA LEU A 38 -17.67 20.52 5.94
C LEU A 38 -17.65 21.43 4.72
N TRP A 39 -18.70 21.40 3.89
CA TRP A 39 -18.81 22.27 2.73
C TRP A 39 -18.91 23.75 3.10
N VAL A 40 -19.72 24.08 4.12
CA VAL A 40 -19.87 25.46 4.61
C VAL A 40 -18.52 26.04 5.05
N GLU A 41 -17.71 25.26 5.76
CA GLU A 41 -16.38 25.70 6.19
C GLU A 41 -15.37 25.75 5.03
N MET A 42 -15.41 24.76 4.14
CA MET A 42 -14.42 24.60 3.08
C MET A 42 -14.65 25.56 1.90
N LYS A 43 -15.90 25.87 1.54
CA LYS A 43 -16.23 26.66 0.34
C LYS A 43 -15.50 28.01 0.29
N PRO A 44 -15.45 28.84 1.36
CA PRO A 44 -14.69 30.10 1.34
C PRO A 44 -13.17 29.89 1.18
N ARG A 45 -12.62 28.81 1.73
CA ARG A 45 -11.20 28.45 1.56
C ARG A 45 -10.93 27.98 0.12
N LEU A 46 -11.84 27.19 -0.46
CA LEU A 46 -11.77 26.74 -1.84
C LEU A 46 -11.78 27.90 -2.83
N LEU A 47 -12.69 28.88 -2.64
CA LEU A 47 -12.77 30.05 -3.52
C LEU A 47 -11.49 30.90 -3.45
N ARG A 48 -10.94 31.11 -2.24
CA ARG A 48 -9.64 31.78 -2.07
C ARG A 48 -8.50 30.99 -2.72
N ALA A 49 -8.49 29.67 -2.52
CA ALA A 49 -7.48 28.80 -3.11
C ALA A 49 -7.56 28.82 -4.65
N ARG A 50 -8.75 28.86 -5.24
CA ARG A 50 -8.92 29.01 -6.68
C ARG A 50 -8.30 30.30 -7.19
N GLN A 51 -8.56 31.43 -6.53
CA GLN A 51 -7.95 32.70 -6.90
C GLN A 51 -6.42 32.69 -6.80
N GLN A 52 -5.87 32.06 -5.75
CA GLN A 52 -4.44 32.09 -5.46
C GLN A 52 -3.63 31.05 -6.22
N TYR A 53 -4.16 29.83 -6.38
CA TYR A 53 -3.42 28.67 -6.84
C TYR A 53 -3.81 28.20 -8.22
N GLN A 54 -4.94 28.61 -8.81
CA GLN A 54 -5.38 28.10 -10.12
C GLN A 54 -4.31 28.32 -11.20
N ALA A 55 -3.61 29.45 -11.19
CA ALA A 55 -2.51 29.71 -12.13
C ALA A 55 -1.21 28.93 -11.81
N ARG A 56 -1.02 28.48 -10.56
CA ARG A 56 0.17 27.74 -10.10
C ARG A 56 -0.01 26.23 -10.12
N LEU A 57 -1.25 25.74 -10.20
CA LEU A 57 -1.60 24.31 -10.26
C LEU A 57 -0.84 23.58 -11.38
N PRO A 58 -0.78 24.09 -12.64
CA PRO A 58 -0.04 23.41 -13.70
C PRO A 58 1.44 23.19 -13.35
N THR A 59 2.10 24.19 -12.74
CA THR A 59 3.50 24.06 -12.31
C THR A 59 3.67 23.01 -11.22
N MET A 60 2.78 22.98 -10.23
CA MET A 60 2.82 21.98 -9.16
C MET A 60 2.56 20.57 -9.70
N LEU A 61 1.61 20.41 -10.62
CA LEU A 61 1.33 19.13 -11.30
C LEU A 61 2.52 18.68 -12.15
N GLY A 62 3.17 19.59 -12.88
CA GLY A 62 4.37 19.28 -13.66
C GLY A 62 5.54 18.81 -12.78
N MET A 63 5.72 19.41 -11.60
CA MET A 63 6.70 18.94 -10.61
C MET A 63 6.37 17.54 -10.10
N LEU A 64 5.10 17.28 -9.74
CA LEU A 64 4.64 15.96 -9.30
C LEU A 64 4.86 14.89 -10.38
N ARG A 65 4.53 15.21 -11.65
CA ARG A 65 4.77 14.34 -12.79
C ARG A 65 6.25 14.01 -12.93
N THR A 66 7.13 15.02 -12.86
CA THR A 66 8.59 14.82 -12.98
C THR A 66 9.12 13.90 -11.87
N MET A 67 8.61 14.05 -10.63
CA MET A 67 8.95 13.17 -9.53
C MET A 67 8.47 11.73 -9.77
N ALA A 68 7.25 11.55 -10.27
CA ALA A 68 6.70 10.25 -10.61
C ALA A 68 7.47 9.57 -11.73
N ASP A 69 7.77 10.28 -12.83
CA ASP A 69 8.58 9.80 -13.96
C ASP A 69 9.96 9.33 -13.46
N THR A 70 10.61 10.15 -12.64
CA THR A 70 11.91 9.82 -12.03
C THR A 70 11.82 8.57 -11.15
N GLY A 71 10.76 8.45 -10.37
CA GLY A 71 10.51 7.27 -9.52
C GLY A 71 10.39 5.98 -10.33
N VAL A 72 9.63 6.01 -11.44
CA VAL A 72 9.49 4.86 -12.35
C VAL A 72 10.84 4.51 -12.98
N GLN A 73 11.55 5.51 -13.49
CA GLN A 73 12.85 5.30 -14.13
C GLN A 73 13.89 4.69 -13.18
N ARG A 74 13.93 5.17 -11.92
CA ARG A 74 14.87 4.69 -10.89
C ARG A 74 14.46 3.39 -10.22
N SER A 75 13.24 2.91 -10.42
CA SER A 75 12.78 1.67 -9.80
C SER A 75 13.67 0.49 -10.20
N THR A 76 14.22 -0.20 -9.22
CA THR A 76 14.93 -1.49 -9.40
C THR A 76 13.98 -2.68 -9.41
N ARG A 77 12.70 -2.44 -9.11
CA ARG A 77 11.65 -3.47 -9.03
C ARG A 77 10.88 -3.65 -10.34
N LEU A 78 11.08 -2.76 -11.31
CA LEU A 78 10.43 -2.81 -12.62
C LEU A 78 11.45 -3.21 -13.68
N THR A 79 11.06 -4.15 -14.52
CA THR A 79 11.77 -4.48 -15.77
C THR A 79 11.71 -3.31 -16.76
N ALA A 80 12.55 -3.34 -17.78
CA ALA A 80 12.54 -2.31 -18.83
C ALA A 80 11.16 -2.19 -19.52
N ALA A 81 10.51 -3.32 -19.80
CA ALA A 81 9.18 -3.35 -20.40
C ALA A 81 8.10 -2.76 -19.48
N GLU A 82 8.13 -3.09 -18.19
CA GLU A 82 7.19 -2.54 -17.19
C GLU A 82 7.40 -1.04 -16.98
N LYS A 83 8.63 -0.54 -17.06
CA LYS A 83 8.91 0.91 -17.00
C LYS A 83 8.27 1.65 -18.16
N VAL A 84 8.38 1.12 -19.38
CA VAL A 84 7.74 1.73 -20.56
C VAL A 84 6.22 1.79 -20.36
N GLN A 85 5.60 0.68 -19.97
CA GLN A 85 4.14 0.63 -19.73
C GLN A 85 3.71 1.59 -18.61
N ALA A 86 4.47 1.64 -17.50
CA ALA A 86 4.18 2.54 -16.40
C ALA A 86 4.30 4.01 -16.80
N LEU A 87 5.30 4.39 -17.61
CA LEU A 87 5.45 5.74 -18.14
C LEU A 87 4.33 6.10 -19.13
N THR A 88 3.88 5.16 -19.96
CA THR A 88 2.72 5.38 -20.85
C THR A 88 1.45 5.65 -20.03
N ALA A 89 1.14 4.81 -19.04
CA ALA A 89 -0.01 5.01 -18.17
C ALA A 89 0.08 6.33 -17.39
N LEU A 90 1.27 6.65 -16.87
CA LEU A 90 1.54 7.91 -16.17
C LEU A 90 1.34 9.12 -17.08
N GLY A 91 1.71 9.03 -18.36
CA GLY A 91 1.47 10.08 -19.35
C GLY A 91 -0.02 10.36 -19.56
N VAL A 92 -0.83 9.32 -19.71
CA VAL A 92 -2.31 9.43 -19.87
C VAL A 92 -2.94 10.04 -18.62
N LEU A 93 -2.57 9.54 -17.44
CA LEU A 93 -3.06 10.06 -16.15
C LEU A 93 -2.63 11.51 -15.90
N SER A 94 -1.41 11.87 -16.28
CA SER A 94 -0.91 13.25 -16.13
C SER A 94 -1.67 14.22 -17.03
N ALA A 95 -1.91 13.85 -18.30
CA ALA A 95 -2.69 14.67 -19.22
C ALA A 95 -4.13 14.88 -18.75
N TRP A 96 -4.73 13.87 -18.13
CA TRP A 96 -6.04 14.01 -17.47
C TRP A 96 -5.99 14.95 -16.27
N ALA A 97 -5.00 14.76 -15.38
CA ALA A 97 -4.85 15.57 -14.18
C ALA A 97 -4.62 17.05 -14.51
N GLU A 98 -3.85 17.36 -15.55
CA GLU A 98 -3.59 18.73 -16.03
C GLU A 98 -4.88 19.42 -16.54
N LYS A 99 -5.78 18.66 -17.17
CA LYS A 99 -7.06 19.19 -17.70
C LYS A 99 -8.18 19.25 -16.66
N THR A 100 -7.99 18.64 -15.51
CA THR A 100 -9.02 18.52 -14.47
C THR A 100 -9.15 19.83 -13.69
N ASP A 101 -10.37 20.39 -13.61
CA ASP A 101 -10.69 21.51 -12.70
C ASP A 101 -10.81 20.97 -11.27
N TRP A 102 -9.67 20.73 -10.62
CA TRP A 102 -9.56 20.24 -9.24
C TRP A 102 -10.26 21.13 -8.21
N LEU A 103 -10.41 22.42 -8.53
CA LEU A 103 -11.02 23.42 -7.64
C LEU A 103 -12.45 23.79 -8.10
N ASN A 104 -13.09 22.91 -8.87
CA ASN A 104 -14.49 23.05 -9.23
C ASN A 104 -15.37 22.87 -7.98
N PRO A 105 -16.20 23.86 -7.60
CA PRO A 105 -17.01 23.78 -6.39
C PRO A 105 -17.95 22.58 -6.33
N ASP A 106 -18.61 22.26 -7.45
CA ASP A 106 -19.59 21.18 -7.50
C ASP A 106 -18.91 19.81 -7.39
N LYS A 107 -17.77 19.62 -8.07
CA LYS A 107 -16.98 18.39 -7.97
C LYS A 107 -16.42 18.20 -6.57
N VAL A 108 -15.91 19.26 -5.94
CA VAL A 108 -15.41 19.19 -4.56
C VAL A 108 -16.55 18.84 -3.60
N TYR A 109 -17.74 19.41 -3.78
CA TYR A 109 -18.92 19.08 -2.97
C TYR A 109 -19.33 17.60 -3.13
N GLN A 110 -19.32 17.07 -4.35
CA GLN A 110 -19.61 15.66 -4.63
C GLN A 110 -18.53 14.74 -4.03
N ALA A 111 -17.25 15.05 -4.21
CA ALA A 111 -16.14 14.28 -3.65
C ALA A 111 -16.19 14.23 -2.12
N LEU A 112 -16.61 15.32 -1.47
CA LEU A 112 -16.87 15.36 -0.04
C LEU A 112 -18.03 14.45 0.37
N GLY A 113 -19.09 14.39 -0.45
CA GLY A 113 -20.18 13.42 -0.29
C GLY A 113 -19.67 11.97 -0.34
N VAL A 114 -18.84 11.64 -1.33
CA VAL A 114 -18.21 10.31 -1.45
C VAL A 114 -17.34 10.01 -0.22
N LEU A 115 -16.52 10.96 0.23
CA LEU A 115 -15.63 10.78 1.37
C LEU A 115 -16.43 10.52 2.67
N THR A 116 -17.47 11.31 2.93
CA THR A 116 -18.31 11.16 4.13
C THR A 116 -19.13 9.87 4.08
N ALA A 117 -19.74 9.53 2.94
CA ALA A 117 -20.45 8.27 2.75
C ALA A 117 -19.53 7.05 2.91
N THR A 118 -18.29 7.14 2.44
CA THR A 118 -17.28 6.08 2.63
C THR A 118 -16.91 5.96 4.10
N ALA A 119 -16.60 7.08 4.78
CA ALA A 119 -16.29 7.10 6.20
C ALA A 119 -17.42 6.50 7.04
N GLN A 120 -18.68 6.77 6.72
CA GLN A 120 -19.84 6.19 7.40
C GLN A 120 -19.90 4.66 7.28
N LYS A 121 -19.50 4.10 6.13
CA LYS A 121 -19.47 2.66 5.87
C LYS A 121 -18.32 1.92 6.56
N MET A 122 -17.24 2.62 6.94
CA MET A 122 -16.11 2.02 7.64
C MET A 122 -16.53 1.54 9.02
N SER A 123 -16.06 0.36 9.43
CA SER A 123 -16.40 -0.25 10.71
C SER A 123 -15.52 0.19 11.88
N PHE A 124 -14.51 1.03 11.62
CA PHE A 124 -13.64 1.62 12.64
C PHE A 124 -13.75 3.16 12.68
N ARG A 125 -13.40 3.72 13.84
CA ARG A 125 -13.25 5.16 14.08
C ARG A 125 -11.85 5.53 14.53
N THR A 126 -11.04 4.58 14.99
CA THR A 126 -9.67 4.82 15.44
C THR A 126 -8.65 3.97 14.67
N LEU A 127 -7.39 4.42 14.63
CA LEU A 127 -6.28 3.63 14.05
C LEU A 127 -6.07 2.31 14.80
N ASN A 128 -6.32 2.30 16.11
CA ASN A 128 -6.19 1.09 16.92
C ASN A 128 -7.19 0.02 16.48
N GLU A 129 -8.46 0.39 16.25
CA GLU A 129 -9.49 -0.50 15.71
C GLU A 129 -9.14 -0.99 14.29
N ALA A 130 -8.73 -0.07 13.42
CA ALA A 130 -8.32 -0.41 12.04
C ALA A 130 -7.15 -1.42 12.01
N LEU A 131 -6.23 -1.33 12.98
CA LEU A 131 -5.05 -2.19 13.09
C LEU A 131 -5.25 -3.42 13.97
N SER A 132 -6.38 -3.56 14.67
CA SER A 132 -6.71 -4.78 15.40
C SER A 132 -7.64 -5.71 14.62
N MET A 133 -8.35 -5.18 13.61
CA MET A 133 -9.39 -5.89 12.86
C MET A 133 -8.95 -7.21 12.20
N PRO A 134 -9.71 -8.32 12.31
CA PRO A 134 -9.40 -9.57 11.62
C PRO A 134 -9.46 -9.38 10.09
N TYR A 135 -8.73 -10.24 9.37
CA TYR A 135 -8.59 -10.14 7.91
C TYR A 135 -9.91 -9.99 7.14
N PRO A 136 -10.97 -10.80 7.38
CA PRO A 136 -12.20 -10.71 6.59
C PRO A 136 -12.91 -9.36 6.73
N GLU A 137 -12.99 -8.83 7.95
CA GLU A 137 -13.58 -7.52 8.22
C GLU A 137 -12.75 -6.41 7.59
N ALA A 138 -11.42 -6.50 7.71
CA ALA A 138 -10.53 -5.51 7.10
C ALA A 138 -10.63 -5.48 5.57
N MET A 139 -10.79 -6.64 4.92
CA MET A 139 -11.00 -6.69 3.47
C MET A 139 -12.35 -6.10 3.05
N LYS A 140 -13.39 -6.22 3.88
CA LYS A 140 -14.67 -5.56 3.63
C LYS A 140 -14.52 -4.04 3.66
N ASP A 141 -13.85 -3.51 4.68
CA ASP A 141 -13.57 -2.08 4.80
C ASP A 141 -12.64 -1.56 3.69
N VAL A 142 -11.64 -2.35 3.27
CA VAL A 142 -10.83 -2.06 2.08
C VAL A 142 -11.70 -2.00 0.83
N GLY A 143 -12.69 -2.89 0.69
CA GLY A 143 -13.67 -2.83 -0.40
C GLY A 143 -14.48 -1.54 -0.40
N HIS A 144 -14.95 -1.08 0.77
CA HIS A 144 -15.63 0.21 0.91
C HIS A 144 -14.73 1.38 0.53
N LEU A 145 -13.48 1.38 1.02
CA LEU A 145 -12.49 2.40 0.68
C LEU A 145 -12.20 2.42 -0.83
N TRP A 146 -11.98 1.26 -1.44
CA TRP A 146 -11.73 1.13 -2.88
C TRP A 146 -12.90 1.66 -3.70
N SER A 147 -14.14 1.32 -3.31
CA SER A 147 -15.35 1.87 -3.93
C SER A 147 -15.40 3.40 -3.80
N GLY A 148 -15.05 3.95 -2.65
CA GLY A 148 -14.99 5.41 -2.43
C GLY A 148 -13.95 6.08 -3.32
N VAL A 149 -12.76 5.49 -3.46
CA VAL A 149 -11.71 5.99 -4.36
C VAL A 149 -12.20 6.01 -5.81
N LYS A 150 -12.81 4.91 -6.30
CA LYS A 150 -13.36 4.86 -7.66
C LYS A 150 -14.41 5.95 -7.90
N GLN A 151 -15.35 6.13 -6.96
CA GLN A 151 -16.38 7.16 -7.05
C GLN A 151 -15.79 8.57 -7.04
N ALA A 152 -14.77 8.82 -6.22
CA ALA A 152 -14.11 10.13 -6.19
C ALA A 152 -13.37 10.43 -7.50
N LEU A 153 -12.74 9.44 -8.13
CA LEU A 153 -12.12 9.60 -9.45
C LEU A 153 -13.18 9.85 -10.54
N ASP A 154 -14.30 9.14 -10.46
CA ASP A 154 -15.42 9.28 -11.40
C ASP A 154 -16.04 10.70 -11.36
N VAL A 155 -16.15 11.32 -10.17
CA VAL A 155 -16.55 12.75 -10.03
C VAL A 155 -15.67 13.68 -10.87
N TYR A 156 -14.40 13.35 -11.07
CA TYR A 156 -13.47 14.11 -11.91
C TYR A 156 -13.37 13.58 -13.35
N GLY A 157 -14.20 12.62 -13.74
CA GLY A 157 -14.29 12.06 -15.09
C GLY A 157 -13.32 10.92 -15.35
N LEU A 158 -12.78 10.28 -14.31
CA LEU A 158 -11.94 9.09 -14.42
C LEU A 158 -12.66 7.87 -13.82
N SER A 159 -13.51 7.24 -14.64
CA SER A 159 -14.21 6.02 -14.26
C SER A 159 -13.32 4.80 -14.46
N ILE A 160 -12.88 4.19 -13.36
CA ILE A 160 -12.14 2.93 -13.40
C ILE A 160 -13.01 1.80 -13.96
N ASP A 161 -14.30 1.80 -13.62
CA ASP A 161 -15.23 0.75 -14.08
C ASP A 161 -15.42 0.84 -15.61
N THR A 162 -15.59 2.05 -16.16
CA THR A 162 -15.68 2.26 -17.62
C THR A 162 -14.39 1.84 -18.34
N ILE A 163 -13.22 2.16 -17.77
CA ILE A 163 -11.93 1.71 -18.34
C ILE A 163 -11.87 0.18 -18.36
N LEU A 164 -12.26 -0.48 -17.27
CA LEU A 164 -12.24 -1.94 -17.20
C LEU A 164 -13.29 -2.60 -18.12
N ASP A 165 -14.44 -1.97 -18.32
CA ASP A 165 -15.49 -2.44 -19.23
C ASP A 165 -15.03 -2.44 -20.70
N THR A 166 -14.00 -1.66 -21.04
CA THR A 166 -13.42 -1.64 -22.40
C THR A 166 -12.41 -2.76 -22.67
N ALA A 167 -12.15 -3.63 -21.69
CA ALA A 167 -11.12 -4.66 -21.79
C ALA A 167 -11.38 -5.60 -22.97
N GLN A 168 -10.44 -5.61 -23.91
CA GLN A 168 -10.41 -6.55 -25.04
C GLN A 168 -9.27 -7.54 -24.84
N ILE A 169 -9.58 -8.82 -24.92
CA ILE A 169 -8.63 -9.91 -24.72
C ILE A 169 -8.44 -10.63 -26.05
N LYS A 170 -7.19 -10.71 -26.50
CA LYS A 170 -6.78 -11.46 -27.70
C LYS A 170 -5.71 -12.48 -27.34
N VAL A 171 -5.97 -13.75 -27.58
CA VAL A 171 -4.96 -14.81 -27.46
C VAL A 171 -3.99 -14.70 -28.64
N LEU A 172 -2.70 -14.59 -28.35
CA LEU A 172 -1.63 -14.52 -29.35
C LEU A 172 -1.03 -15.91 -29.60
N SER A 173 -0.87 -16.72 -28.55
CA SER A 173 -0.47 -18.12 -28.62
C SER A 173 -1.04 -18.90 -27.45
N ASP A 174 -1.24 -20.20 -27.63
CA ASP A 174 -1.68 -21.15 -26.60
C ASP A 174 -1.13 -22.54 -26.95
N ASP A 175 -0.36 -23.14 -26.03
CA ASP A 175 0.17 -24.50 -26.15
C ASP A 175 -0.52 -25.51 -25.20
N GLY A 176 -1.59 -25.08 -24.53
CA GLY A 176 -2.37 -25.87 -23.56
C GLY A 176 -1.87 -25.75 -22.11
N ASN A 177 -0.63 -25.30 -21.90
CA ASN A 177 -0.05 -25.08 -20.57
C ASN A 177 0.43 -23.64 -20.37
N VAL A 178 0.79 -22.96 -21.45
CA VAL A 178 1.23 -21.57 -21.52
C VAL A 178 0.45 -20.88 -22.62
N ALA A 179 -0.07 -19.70 -22.31
CA ALA A 179 -0.72 -18.84 -23.28
C ALA A 179 -0.14 -17.44 -23.22
N VAL A 180 0.05 -16.80 -24.36
CA VAL A 180 0.35 -15.37 -24.42
C VAL A 180 -0.92 -14.64 -24.81
N VAL A 181 -1.34 -13.71 -23.96
CA VAL A 181 -2.60 -12.99 -24.12
C VAL A 181 -2.31 -11.49 -24.15
N ARG A 182 -2.85 -10.83 -25.17
CA ARG A 182 -2.89 -9.39 -25.29
C ARG A 182 -4.17 -8.87 -24.67
N THR A 183 -4.04 -7.96 -23.71
CA THR A 183 -5.16 -7.23 -23.13
C THR A 183 -5.05 -5.77 -23.54
N THR A 184 -6.12 -5.22 -24.10
CA THR A 184 -6.21 -3.80 -24.48
C THR A 184 -7.33 -3.14 -23.68
N PHE A 185 -7.04 -1.99 -23.07
CA PHE A 185 -8.01 -1.14 -22.38
C PHE A 185 -8.04 0.22 -23.07
N ASP A 186 -9.21 0.84 -23.15
CA ASP A 186 -9.34 2.26 -23.44
C ASP A 186 -9.20 3.05 -22.14
N VAL A 187 -8.13 3.85 -22.06
CA VAL A 187 -7.89 4.77 -20.95
C VAL A 187 -8.07 6.19 -21.47
N LEU A 188 -9.24 6.78 -21.21
CA LEU A 188 -9.58 8.15 -21.62
C LEU A 188 -9.45 8.39 -23.13
N GLY A 189 -9.94 7.44 -23.94
CA GLY A 189 -9.86 7.47 -25.40
C GLY A 189 -8.51 7.03 -25.98
N THR A 190 -7.57 6.60 -25.12
CA THR A 190 -6.26 6.12 -25.54
C THR A 190 -6.17 4.60 -25.31
N PRO A 191 -5.98 3.79 -26.37
CA PRO A 191 -5.81 2.35 -26.20
C PRO A 191 -4.45 2.04 -25.55
N VAL A 192 -4.48 1.41 -24.38
CA VAL A 192 -3.32 0.90 -23.66
C VAL A 192 -3.32 -0.62 -23.76
N THR A 193 -2.23 -1.18 -24.29
CA THR A 193 -2.11 -2.62 -24.53
C THR A 193 -1.04 -3.23 -23.63
N ARG A 194 -1.31 -4.43 -23.12
CA ARG A 194 -0.38 -5.24 -22.35
C ARG A 194 -0.42 -6.69 -22.82
N ASP A 195 0.75 -7.24 -23.10
CA ASP A 195 0.90 -8.67 -23.31
C ASP A 195 1.30 -9.33 -21.98
N SER A 196 0.59 -10.40 -21.61
CA SER A 196 0.84 -11.20 -20.41
C SER A 196 1.05 -12.65 -20.80
N THR A 197 2.03 -13.29 -20.16
CA THR A 197 2.21 -14.74 -20.26
C THR A 197 1.43 -15.41 -19.14
N LEU A 198 0.46 -16.23 -19.51
CA LEU A 198 -0.34 -17.03 -18.59
C LEU A 198 0.22 -18.45 -18.51
N ILE A 199 0.17 -19.05 -17.33
CA ILE A 199 0.50 -20.45 -17.10
C ILE A 199 -0.69 -21.16 -16.46
N ARG A 200 -0.99 -22.36 -16.94
CA ARG A 200 -2.08 -23.18 -16.45
C ARG A 200 -1.61 -23.98 -15.24
N GLN A 201 -2.31 -23.83 -14.12
CA GLN A 201 -2.09 -24.61 -12.90
C GLN A 201 -3.44 -25.02 -12.31
N ASP A 202 -3.58 -26.31 -11.96
CA ASP A 202 -4.80 -26.85 -11.36
C ASP A 202 -6.08 -26.49 -12.13
N GLY A 203 -5.98 -26.51 -13.46
CA GLY A 203 -7.08 -26.17 -14.38
C GLY A 203 -7.38 -24.68 -14.53
N ARG A 204 -6.64 -23.78 -13.88
CA ARG A 204 -6.83 -22.32 -13.91
C ARG A 204 -5.62 -21.62 -14.54
N TRP A 205 -5.87 -20.48 -15.19
CA TRP A 205 -4.82 -19.65 -15.77
C TRP A 205 -4.35 -18.60 -14.77
N TYR A 206 -3.03 -18.45 -14.64
CA TYR A 206 -2.39 -17.45 -13.78
C TYR A 206 -1.37 -16.65 -14.58
N ASP A 207 -1.31 -15.34 -14.35
CA ASP A 207 -0.20 -14.51 -14.84
C ASP A 207 1.12 -15.01 -14.25
N ARG A 208 2.07 -15.34 -15.14
CA ARG A 208 3.34 -15.99 -14.78
C ARG A 208 4.14 -15.13 -13.81
N ASP A 209 4.31 -13.85 -14.12
CA ASP A 209 5.18 -12.95 -13.37
C ASP A 209 4.60 -12.69 -11.98
N THR A 210 3.28 -12.48 -11.90
CA THR A 210 2.55 -12.37 -10.64
C THR A 210 2.75 -13.62 -9.78
N LEU A 211 2.58 -14.81 -10.36
CA LEU A 211 2.75 -16.06 -9.64
C LEU A 211 4.18 -16.26 -9.12
N LEU A 212 5.18 -15.95 -9.96
CA LEU A 212 6.60 -16.01 -9.56
C LEU A 212 6.91 -15.03 -8.44
N HIS A 213 6.41 -13.80 -8.53
CA HIS A 213 6.56 -12.80 -7.48
C HIS A 213 5.97 -13.28 -6.15
N TRP A 214 4.74 -13.81 -6.16
CA TRP A 214 4.13 -14.34 -4.93
C TRP A 214 4.90 -15.52 -4.35
N ARG A 215 5.43 -16.42 -5.20
CA ARG A 215 6.28 -17.53 -4.75
C ARG A 215 7.56 -17.03 -4.08
N ALA A 216 8.22 -16.02 -4.66
CA ALA A 216 9.41 -15.41 -4.07
C ALA A 216 9.12 -14.80 -2.69
N VAL A 217 8.05 -14.00 -2.57
CA VAL A 217 7.61 -13.39 -1.30
C VAL A 217 7.23 -14.43 -0.23
N LEU A 218 6.71 -15.58 -0.66
CA LEU A 218 6.41 -16.71 0.24
C LEU A 218 7.66 -17.53 0.61
N ALA A 219 8.69 -17.55 -0.23
CA ALA A 219 9.94 -18.27 0.00
C ALA A 219 10.95 -17.52 0.89
N GLU A 220 10.96 -16.18 0.88
CA GLU A 220 11.87 -15.36 1.71
C GLU A 220 11.92 -15.73 3.21
N PRO A 221 10.82 -16.06 3.91
CA PRO A 221 10.91 -16.52 5.31
C PRO A 221 11.34 -17.99 5.47
N ALA A 222 11.25 -18.83 4.43
CA ALA A 222 11.68 -20.23 4.50
C ALA A 222 13.21 -20.35 4.50
N VAL A 223 13.90 -19.45 3.80
CA VAL A 223 15.37 -19.40 3.80
C VAL A 223 15.90 -18.86 5.14
N ALA A 224 15.23 -17.87 5.75
CA ALA A 224 15.58 -17.38 7.08
C ALA A 224 15.37 -18.44 8.19
N ALA A 225 14.35 -19.29 8.07
CA ALA A 225 14.11 -20.39 9.00
C ALA A 225 15.02 -21.62 8.75
N SER A 226 15.43 -21.86 7.51
CA SER A 226 16.31 -22.98 7.15
C SER A 226 17.79 -22.72 7.44
N VAL A 227 18.22 -21.46 7.56
CA VAL A 227 19.60 -21.12 7.98
C VAL A 227 19.75 -21.13 9.51
N ALA A 228 18.63 -21.19 10.26
CA ALA A 228 18.61 -21.13 11.72
C ALA A 228 18.26 -22.48 12.41
N LYS A 229 18.63 -23.65 11.85
CA LYS A 229 18.83 -24.93 12.58
C LYS A 229 19.42 -25.99 11.62
N PRO A 230 20.51 -26.73 11.93
CA PRO A 230 20.85 -27.25 13.26
C PRO A 230 22.31 -27.02 13.71
N ALA A 231 22.47 -26.55 14.95
CA ALA A 231 23.62 -26.91 15.80
C ALA A 231 23.08 -27.25 17.19
N SER A 232 22.45 -28.42 17.32
CA SER A 232 22.24 -29.07 18.62
C SER A 232 22.06 -30.57 18.41
N ALA A 233 23.21 -31.24 18.39
CA ALA A 233 23.47 -32.65 18.68
C ALA A 233 24.98 -32.81 18.47
N ALA A 234 25.83 -33.22 19.40
CA ALA A 234 25.64 -34.11 20.53
C ALA A 234 26.73 -33.89 21.58
N ALA A 235 26.39 -34.12 22.85
CA ALA A 235 27.30 -34.69 23.83
C ALA A 235 26.61 -35.97 24.34
N PRO A 236 27.36 -37.05 24.62
CA PRO A 236 27.55 -37.39 26.03
C PRO A 236 28.94 -37.91 26.43
N ALA A 237 29.36 -37.44 27.60
CA ALA A 237 30.02 -38.07 28.75
C ALA A 237 31.21 -39.07 28.64
N SER A 238 32.27 -38.68 29.40
CA SER A 238 33.05 -39.46 30.40
C SER A 238 34.42 -40.06 30.00
N ALA A 239 35.52 -39.54 30.57
CA ALA A 239 36.25 -40.15 31.70
C ALA A 239 37.60 -39.43 32.01
N ALA A 240 37.80 -39.12 33.30
CA ALA A 240 39.04 -39.10 34.13
C ALA A 240 40.34 -38.42 33.59
N SER A 241 41.09 -37.56 34.32
CA SER A 241 41.64 -37.80 35.66
C SER A 241 42.27 -36.53 36.29
N VAL A 242 41.87 -36.25 37.55
CA VAL A 242 42.70 -36.10 38.78
C VAL A 242 43.68 -34.90 38.99
N HIS A 243 43.62 -34.41 40.25
CA HIS A 243 44.60 -33.64 41.06
C HIS A 243 44.50 -32.10 41.01
N ARG A 244 44.43 -31.32 42.10
CA ARG A 244 44.72 -31.57 43.53
C ARG A 244 44.03 -30.51 44.42
N VAL A 245 43.70 -30.97 45.63
CA VAL A 245 43.16 -30.35 46.85
C VAL A 245 43.84 -29.03 47.30
N ALA A 246 43.06 -28.05 47.81
CA ALA A 246 43.15 -27.49 49.19
C ALA A 246 42.46 -26.09 49.33
N THR A 247 41.41 -26.03 50.14
CA THR A 247 40.90 -24.86 50.92
C THR A 247 41.78 -24.60 52.15
N PRO A 248 41.51 -23.60 53.03
CA PRO A 248 41.13 -22.18 52.86
C PRO A 248 42.00 -21.25 53.77
N ALA A 249 41.91 -19.91 53.68
CA ALA A 249 42.20 -19.04 54.84
C ALA A 249 41.73 -17.57 54.66
N VAL A 250 41.11 -17.09 55.74
CA VAL A 250 40.65 -15.74 56.05
C VAL A 250 41.82 -14.80 56.36
N ALA A 251 41.75 -13.52 55.95
CA ALA A 251 42.30 -12.41 56.75
C ALA A 251 41.78 -11.02 56.29
N THR A 252 41.11 -10.38 57.23
CA THR A 252 40.71 -8.97 57.34
C THR A 252 41.92 -8.03 57.50
N SER A 253 41.86 -6.81 56.94
CA SER A 253 42.38 -5.51 57.48
C SER A 253 42.49 -4.49 56.32
N ALA A 254 41.67 -3.43 56.23
CA ALA A 254 41.61 -2.20 57.03
C ALA A 254 42.57 -1.08 56.56
N HIS A 255 41.98 0.09 56.23
CA HIS A 255 42.53 1.46 56.37
C HIS A 255 43.77 1.85 55.52
N ALA A 256 44.01 3.08 55.05
CA ALA A 256 43.31 4.37 55.04
C ALA A 256 44.15 5.34 54.16
N ARG A 257 43.56 6.50 53.84
CA ARG A 257 44.19 7.83 53.59
C ARG A 257 45.08 8.06 52.35
N LYS A 258 44.53 8.85 51.41
CA LYS A 258 44.81 10.28 51.07
C LYS A 258 46.26 10.82 51.22
N PRO A 259 46.68 11.83 50.43
CA PRO A 259 45.99 13.11 50.23
C PRO A 259 45.32 13.34 48.87
#